data_AF-A0A7S3U3W9-F1
#
_entry.id   AF-A0A7S3U3W9-F1
#
_cell.length_a   1.000
_cell.length_b   1.000
_cell.length_c   1.000
_cell.angle_alpha   90.00
_cell.angle_beta   90.00
_cell.angle_gamma   90.00
#
_symmetry.space_group_name_H-M   'P 1'
#
loop_
_entity.id
_entity.type
_entity.pdbx_description
1 polymer ?
#
loop_
_entity_poly.entity_id
_entity_poly.type
_entity_poly.pdbx_seq_one_letter_code
_entity_poly.pdbx_strand_id
1 'polypeptide(L)'
;MDFSMTGDKKRQTGPSKQWTQKMIDEELKKFDAREQEAKEREGDVEVRDAILDKALFYKNEVRDFVEAEKVFRQAYDMSGGASKKMEILFEILLMNLEKFDIDAIKKDVLQCKQLVEDGADWDKKNKLKIFEGVYCMLIRDFNKAAELFLSSVATFTCVELMDYKEFVFYTVVTACVTQDRKTIKKEVIHAPDILAVIRDLPHLKSFAESFYNCNYKQ
;
A
#
# COMPACT_ATOMS: atom_id res chain seq x y z
N MET A 1 8.90 30.04 6.75
CA MET A 1 9.89 29.13 6.16
C MET A 1 9.09 27.95 5.61
N ASP A 2 8.69 28.06 4.35
CA ASP A 2 7.94 27.04 3.62
C ASP A 2 8.84 25.83 3.39
N PHE A 3 8.61 24.76 4.13
CA PHE A 3 9.08 23.42 3.76
C PHE A 3 8.04 22.80 2.84
N SER A 4 8.14 23.13 1.56
CA SER A 4 7.46 22.40 0.49
C SER A 4 8.10 21.02 0.35
N MET A 5 7.55 20.02 1.03
CA MET A 5 7.77 18.61 0.72
C MET A 5 7.01 18.29 -0.58
N THR A 6 7.51 18.76 -1.71
CA THR A 6 7.10 18.25 -3.03
C THR A 6 7.62 16.83 -3.19
N GLY A 7 6.74 15.88 -2.97
CA GLY A 7 6.96 14.46 -3.20
C GLY A 7 5.65 13.68 -3.37
N ASP A 8 4.58 14.32 -3.83
CA ASP A 8 3.34 13.62 -4.18
C ASP A 8 3.56 12.83 -5.48
N LYS A 9 4.06 11.60 -5.36
CA LYS A 9 3.79 10.57 -6.35
C LYS A 9 2.28 10.31 -6.32
N LYS A 10 1.53 11.07 -7.11
CA LYS A 10 0.08 10.89 -7.28
C LYS A 10 -0.21 9.43 -7.58
N ARG A 11 -1.09 8.82 -6.79
CA ARG A 11 -1.75 7.54 -7.09
C ARG A 11 -2.20 7.56 -8.55
N GLN A 12 -1.72 6.64 -9.38
CA GLN A 12 -2.23 6.46 -10.74
C GLN A 12 -3.65 5.90 -10.62
N THR A 13 -4.65 6.78 -10.48
CA THR A 13 -6.05 6.38 -10.40
C THR A 13 -6.61 6.17 -11.80
N GLY A 14 -6.26 5.02 -12.38
CA GLY A 14 -6.87 4.48 -13.60
C GLY A 14 -6.02 4.62 -14.87
N PRO A 15 -6.50 4.02 -15.98
CA PRO A 15 -5.78 3.97 -17.24
C PRO A 15 -5.50 5.38 -17.77
N SER A 16 -4.29 5.59 -18.30
CA SER A 16 -3.92 6.89 -18.88
C SER A 16 -4.75 7.22 -20.12
N LYS A 17 -5.28 6.20 -20.81
CA LYS A 17 -6.15 6.30 -22.00
C LYS A 17 -7.14 5.14 -22.07
N GLN A 18 -8.19 5.27 -22.90
CA GLN A 18 -9.04 4.14 -23.27
C GLN A 18 -8.29 3.24 -24.26
N TRP A 19 -7.84 2.08 -23.79
CA TRP A 19 -7.13 1.12 -24.60
C TRP A 19 -8.09 0.29 -25.44
N THR A 20 -7.85 0.23 -26.75
CA THR A 20 -8.51 -0.74 -27.64
C THR A 20 -7.65 -2.00 -27.71
N GLN A 21 -8.26 -3.18 -27.91
CA GLN A 21 -7.55 -4.46 -27.95
C GLN A 21 -6.31 -4.45 -28.87
N LYS A 22 -6.42 -3.82 -30.05
CA LYS A 22 -5.29 -3.70 -30.99
C LYS A 22 -4.10 -2.89 -30.44
N MET A 23 -4.37 -1.84 -29.67
CA MET A 23 -3.32 -1.01 -29.06
C MET A 23 -2.64 -1.74 -27.90
N ILE A 24 -3.40 -2.54 -27.15
CA ILE A 24 -2.87 -3.42 -26.11
C ILE A 24 -1.92 -4.44 -26.75
N ASP A 25 -2.37 -5.13 -27.80
CA ASP A 25 -1.55 -6.14 -28.48
C ASP A 25 -0.27 -5.55 -29.10
N GLU A 26 -0.31 -4.30 -29.58
CA GLU A 26 0.87 -3.59 -30.09
C GLU A 26 1.87 -3.22 -29.00
N GLU A 27 1.41 -2.72 -27.86
CA GLU A 27 2.30 -2.43 -26.72
C GLU A 27 2.86 -3.71 -26.11
N LEU A 28 2.05 -4.77 -25.99
CA LEU A 28 2.51 -6.07 -25.52
C LEU A 28 3.63 -6.63 -26.40
N LYS A 29 3.53 -6.48 -27.72
CA LYS A 29 4.61 -6.86 -28.64
C LYS A 29 5.89 -6.07 -28.41
N LYS A 30 5.81 -4.78 -28.03
CA LYS A 30 6.99 -3.99 -27.68
C LYS A 30 7.61 -4.48 -26.38
N PHE A 31 6.79 -4.83 -25.38
CA PHE A 31 7.29 -5.42 -24.14
C PHE A 31 7.92 -6.79 -24.38
N ASP A 32 7.31 -7.65 -25.21
CA ASP A 32 7.86 -8.96 -25.58
C ASP A 32 9.19 -8.82 -26.35
N ALA A 33 9.28 -7.84 -27.26
CA ALA A 33 10.52 -7.55 -27.97
C ALA A 33 11.62 -7.06 -27.01
N ARG A 34 11.30 -6.17 -26.07
CA ARG A 34 12.24 -5.75 -25.03
C ARG A 34 12.67 -6.89 -24.12
N GLU A 35 11.75 -7.78 -23.75
CA GLU A 35 12.06 -8.95 -22.94
C GLU A 35 13.02 -9.90 -23.69
N GLN A 36 12.82 -10.10 -24.99
CA GLN A 36 13.71 -10.91 -25.83
C GLN A 36 15.07 -10.24 -26.03
N GLU A 37 15.11 -8.94 -26.30
CA GLU A 37 16.36 -8.19 -26.42
C GLU A 37 17.16 -8.23 -25.12
N ALA A 38 16.50 -8.07 -23.96
CA ALA A 38 17.14 -8.19 -22.65
C ALA A 38 17.67 -9.60 -22.41
N LYS A 39 16.96 -10.65 -22.82
CA LYS A 39 17.45 -12.05 -22.71
C LYS A 39 18.67 -12.33 -23.58
N GLU A 40 18.75 -11.72 -24.76
CA GLU A 40 19.84 -11.95 -25.71
C GLU A 40 21.08 -11.08 -25.42
N ARG A 41 20.89 -9.87 -24.89
CA ARG A 41 21.95 -8.87 -24.77
C ARG A 41 22.30 -8.48 -23.33
N GLU A 42 21.37 -8.61 -22.40
CA GLU A 42 21.47 -8.10 -21.03
C GLU A 42 21.48 -9.26 -20.01
N GLY A 43 21.48 -8.93 -18.71
CA GLY A 43 21.50 -9.91 -17.63
C GLY A 43 20.11 -10.25 -17.09
N ASP A 44 20.07 -11.22 -16.17
CA ASP A 44 18.83 -11.67 -15.52
C ASP A 44 18.08 -10.55 -14.78
N VAL A 45 18.79 -9.48 -14.39
CA VAL A 45 18.24 -8.34 -13.66
C VAL A 45 17.39 -7.47 -14.58
N GLU A 46 17.87 -7.20 -15.78
CA GLU A 46 17.20 -6.39 -16.78
C GLU A 46 16.00 -7.12 -17.39
N VAL A 47 16.13 -8.44 -17.59
CA VAL A 47 15.00 -9.30 -18.00
C VAL A 47 13.87 -9.22 -16.98
N ARG A 48 14.18 -9.27 -15.68
CA ARG A 48 13.18 -9.10 -14.62
C ARG A 48 12.51 -7.73 -14.71
N ASP A 49 13.29 -6.66 -14.88
CA ASP A 49 12.74 -5.30 -14.88
C ASP A 49 11.81 -5.09 -16.10
N ALA A 50 12.13 -5.66 -17.26
CA ALA A 50 11.23 -5.70 -18.41
C ALA A 50 9.92 -6.47 -18.13
N ILE A 51 9.99 -7.60 -17.42
CA ILE A 51 8.82 -8.37 -16.99
C ILE A 51 7.97 -7.57 -15.99
N LEU A 52 8.60 -6.83 -15.08
CA LEU A 52 7.89 -5.98 -14.12
C LEU A 52 7.17 -4.82 -14.80
N ASP A 53 7.80 -4.16 -15.77
CA ASP A 53 7.17 -3.10 -16.56
C ASP A 53 5.93 -3.62 -17.30
N LYS A 54 6.03 -4.83 -17.87
CA LYS A 54 4.90 -5.52 -18.49
C LYS A 54 3.79 -5.83 -17.48
N ALA A 55 4.12 -6.27 -16.28
CA ALA A 55 3.15 -6.53 -15.22
C ALA A 55 2.44 -5.25 -14.75
N LEU A 56 3.19 -4.15 -14.59
CA LEU A 56 2.64 -2.84 -14.25
C LEU A 56 1.71 -2.30 -15.34
N PHE A 57 2.03 -2.54 -16.61
CA PHE A 57 1.16 -2.20 -17.73
C PHE A 57 -0.17 -2.97 -17.68
N TYR A 58 -0.13 -4.29 -17.45
CA TYR A 58 -1.35 -5.08 -17.27
C TYR A 58 -2.20 -4.60 -16.11
N LYS A 59 -1.57 -4.23 -14.98
CA LYS A 59 -2.26 -3.75 -13.79
C LYS A 59 -2.90 -2.37 -13.98
N ASN A 60 -2.12 -1.38 -14.43
CA ASN A 60 -2.52 0.03 -14.41
C ASN A 60 -3.32 0.44 -15.67
N GLU A 61 -2.93 -0.07 -16.84
CA GLU A 61 -3.50 0.35 -18.12
C GLU A 61 -4.61 -0.58 -18.60
N VAL A 62 -4.33 -1.89 -18.64
CA VAL A 62 -5.27 -2.90 -19.15
C VAL A 62 -6.31 -3.29 -18.07
N ARG A 63 -5.92 -3.27 -16.79
CA ARG A 63 -6.67 -3.79 -15.64
C ARG A 63 -7.02 -5.27 -15.76
N ASP A 64 -6.21 -6.04 -16.48
CA ASP A 64 -6.28 -7.49 -16.46
C ASP A 64 -5.49 -8.01 -15.27
N PHE A 65 -6.21 -8.18 -14.17
CA PHE A 65 -5.58 -8.59 -12.93
C PHE A 65 -5.27 -10.09 -12.84
N VAL A 66 -5.78 -10.93 -13.74
CA VAL A 66 -5.44 -12.36 -13.76
C VAL A 66 -4.06 -12.52 -14.39
N GLU A 67 -3.86 -11.85 -15.51
CA GLU A 67 -2.59 -11.94 -16.23
C GLU A 67 -1.49 -11.10 -15.60
N ALA A 68 -1.83 -9.96 -15.01
CA ALA A 68 -0.89 -9.22 -14.15
C ALA A 68 -0.33 -10.11 -13.03
N GLU A 69 -1.18 -10.87 -12.34
CA GLU A 69 -0.74 -11.73 -11.23
C GLU A 69 0.26 -12.79 -11.70
N LYS A 70 0.01 -13.45 -12.83
CA LYS A 70 0.93 -14.45 -13.38
C LYS A 70 2.29 -13.83 -13.71
N VAL A 71 2.30 -12.68 -14.36
CA VAL A 71 3.55 -11.99 -14.75
C VAL A 71 4.30 -11.48 -13.51
N PHE A 72 3.60 -10.97 -12.49
CA PHE A 72 4.23 -10.59 -11.22
C PHE A 72 4.83 -11.80 -10.48
N ARG A 73 4.17 -12.97 -10.50
CA ARG A 73 4.72 -14.19 -9.90
C ARG A 73 5.96 -14.69 -10.66
N GLN A 74 5.98 -14.57 -11.98
CA GLN A 74 7.19 -14.86 -12.78
C GLN A 74 8.35 -13.93 -12.38
N ALA A 75 8.09 -12.63 -12.25
CA ALA A 75 9.09 -11.67 -11.78
C ALA A 75 9.56 -11.96 -10.34
N TYR A 76 8.66 -12.43 -9.48
CA TYR A 76 8.97 -12.82 -8.10
C TYR A 76 9.97 -13.99 -8.04
N ASP A 77 9.78 -15.01 -8.87
CA ASP A 77 10.66 -16.18 -8.91
C ASP A 77 12.05 -15.84 -9.45
N MET A 78 12.12 -14.92 -10.42
CA MET A 78 13.39 -14.39 -10.96
C MET A 78 14.08 -13.39 -10.02
N SER A 79 13.38 -12.87 -9.02
CA SER A 79 13.93 -11.84 -8.14
C SER A 79 14.85 -12.42 -7.06
N GLY A 80 16.07 -11.92 -7.00
CA GLY A 80 16.98 -12.14 -5.87
C GLY A 80 16.76 -11.11 -4.75
N GLY A 81 16.81 -11.58 -3.49
CA GLY A 81 16.77 -10.73 -2.29
C GLY A 81 15.37 -10.43 -1.75
N ALA A 82 15.25 -10.45 -0.42
CA ALA A 82 13.98 -10.31 0.29
C ALA A 82 13.26 -8.97 0.01
N SER A 83 14.00 -7.86 -0.03
CA SER A 83 13.42 -6.52 -0.26
C SER A 83 12.78 -6.38 -1.64
N LYS A 84 13.44 -6.87 -2.71
CA LYS A 84 12.90 -6.83 -4.08
C LYS A 84 11.67 -7.72 -4.22
N LYS A 85 11.73 -8.93 -3.66
CA LYS A 85 10.57 -9.83 -3.59
C LYS A 85 9.37 -9.19 -2.89
N MET A 86 9.62 -8.42 -1.83
CA MET A 86 8.57 -7.74 -1.07
C MET A 86 7.93 -6.60 -1.86
N GLU A 87 8.68 -5.86 -2.67
CA GLU A 87 8.13 -4.83 -3.57
C GLU A 87 7.12 -5.43 -4.55
N ILE A 88 7.47 -6.57 -5.17
CA ILE A 88 6.58 -7.29 -6.08
C ILE A 88 5.32 -7.79 -5.35
N LEU A 89 5.48 -8.32 -4.13
CA LEU A 89 4.33 -8.73 -3.33
C LEU A 89 3.44 -7.56 -2.91
N PHE A 90 3.98 -6.37 -2.66
CA PHE A 90 3.16 -5.18 -2.41
C PHE A 90 2.31 -4.80 -3.63
N GLU A 91 2.85 -4.92 -4.85
CA GLU A 91 2.09 -4.68 -6.07
C GLU A 91 0.95 -5.69 -6.25
N ILE A 92 1.20 -6.97 -5.95
CA ILE A 92 0.18 -8.05 -5.93
C ILE A 92 -0.88 -7.77 -4.85
N LEU A 93 -0.46 -7.36 -3.65
CA LEU A 93 -1.37 -7.00 -2.55
C LEU A 93 -2.29 -5.85 -2.92
N LEU A 94 -1.77 -4.79 -3.56
CA LEU A 94 -2.57 -3.67 -4.05
C LEU A 94 -3.62 -4.14 -5.06
N MET A 95 -3.24 -5.02 -5.98
CA MET A 95 -4.18 -5.63 -6.93
C MET A 95 -5.25 -6.49 -6.23
N ASN A 96 -4.85 -7.30 -5.26
CA ASN A 96 -5.80 -8.16 -4.53
C ASN A 96 -6.75 -7.35 -3.64
N LEU A 97 -6.30 -6.19 -3.13
CA LEU A 97 -7.16 -5.20 -2.47
C LEU A 97 -8.18 -4.58 -3.44
N GLU A 98 -7.80 -4.28 -4.69
CA GLU A 98 -8.76 -3.82 -5.70
C GLU A 98 -9.78 -4.90 -6.08
N LYS A 99 -9.38 -6.17 -6.14
CA LYS A 99 -10.28 -7.32 -6.36
C LYS A 99 -11.18 -7.64 -5.15
N PHE A 100 -10.84 -7.13 -3.97
CA PHE A 100 -11.42 -7.57 -2.69
C PHE A 100 -11.26 -9.08 -2.41
N ASP A 101 -10.16 -9.70 -2.86
CA ASP A 101 -9.86 -11.11 -2.57
C ASP A 101 -9.14 -11.26 -1.22
N ILE A 102 -9.93 -11.46 -0.16
CA ILE A 102 -9.44 -11.54 1.23
C ILE A 102 -8.52 -12.76 1.43
N ASP A 103 -8.81 -13.88 0.78
CA ASP A 103 -8.03 -15.11 0.94
C ASP A 103 -6.64 -14.99 0.28
N ALA A 104 -6.57 -14.34 -0.88
CA ALA A 104 -5.30 -14.03 -1.54
C ALA A 104 -4.46 -13.06 -0.68
N ILE A 105 -5.07 -11.97 -0.19
CA ILE A 105 -4.38 -11.01 0.68
C ILE A 105 -3.78 -11.69 1.91
N LYS A 106 -4.53 -12.60 2.55
CA LYS A 106 -4.03 -13.34 3.72
C LYS A 106 -2.77 -14.14 3.41
N LYS A 107 -2.74 -14.82 2.26
CA LYS A 107 -1.58 -15.61 1.82
C LYS A 107 -0.38 -14.72 1.54
N ASP A 108 -0.59 -13.60 0.84
CA ASP A 108 0.47 -12.68 0.48
C ASP A 108 1.04 -11.95 1.70
N VAL A 109 0.21 -11.55 2.66
CA VAL A 109 0.66 -10.98 3.95
C VAL A 109 1.52 -11.98 4.72
N LEU A 110 1.17 -13.27 4.72
CA LEU A 110 1.98 -14.31 5.37
C LEU A 110 3.34 -14.49 4.67
N GLN A 111 3.37 -14.48 3.34
CA GLN A 111 4.61 -14.52 2.56
C GLN A 111 5.49 -13.30 2.85
N CYS A 112 4.91 -12.10 2.90
CA CYS A 112 5.65 -10.90 3.27
C CYS A 112 6.25 -10.99 4.68
N LYS A 113 5.55 -11.59 5.66
CA LYS A 113 6.10 -11.80 7.00
C LYS A 113 7.31 -12.71 7.01
N GLN A 114 7.30 -13.79 6.22
CA GLN A 114 8.46 -14.67 6.07
C GLN A 114 9.66 -13.91 5.50
N LEU A 115 9.43 -13.10 4.46
CA LEU A 115 10.49 -12.28 3.87
C LEU A 115 11.03 -11.20 4.83
N VAL A 116 10.21 -10.72 5.77
CA VAL A 116 10.67 -9.82 6.84
C VAL A 116 11.64 -10.51 7.81
N GLU A 117 11.42 -11.80 8.09
CA GLU A 117 12.32 -12.63 8.91
C GLU A 117 13.61 -12.96 8.16
N ASP A 118 13.54 -13.15 6.84
CA ASP A 118 14.70 -13.37 5.95
C ASP A 118 15.60 -12.13 5.77
N GLY A 119 15.30 -11.03 6.44
CA GLY A 119 16.15 -9.84 6.47
C GLY A 119 15.73 -8.70 5.54
N ALA A 120 14.42 -8.56 5.26
CA ALA A 120 13.94 -7.38 4.54
C ALA A 120 14.25 -6.07 5.27
N ASP A 121 14.40 -5.01 4.47
CA ASP A 121 14.73 -3.66 4.94
C ASP A 121 13.66 -3.09 5.90
N TRP A 122 14.10 -2.21 6.80
CA TRP A 122 13.26 -1.63 7.85
C TRP A 122 12.07 -0.83 7.28
N ASP A 123 12.26 -0.11 6.18
CA ASP A 123 11.18 0.63 5.52
C ASP A 123 10.07 -0.32 5.04
N LYS A 124 10.45 -1.45 4.44
CA LYS A 124 9.52 -2.48 3.96
C LYS A 124 8.73 -3.13 5.10
N LYS A 125 9.33 -3.26 6.29
CA LYS A 125 8.61 -3.74 7.50
C LYS A 125 7.51 -2.77 7.93
N ASN A 126 7.75 -1.46 7.88
CA ASN A 126 6.73 -0.47 8.20
C ASN A 126 5.62 -0.45 7.16
N LYS A 127 5.98 -0.57 5.89
CA LYS A 127 5.02 -0.72 4.79
C LYS A 127 4.12 -1.94 4.97
N LEU A 128 4.70 -3.08 5.35
CA LEU A 128 3.94 -4.30 5.65
C LEU A 128 2.94 -4.11 6.81
N LYS A 129 3.30 -3.39 7.88
CA LYS A 129 2.37 -3.12 9.00
C LYS A 129 1.11 -2.38 8.53
N ILE A 130 1.26 -1.44 7.60
CA ILE A 130 0.12 -0.68 7.07
C ILE A 130 -0.77 -1.60 6.22
N PHE A 131 -0.19 -2.43 5.35
CA PHE A 131 -0.96 -3.44 4.61
C PHE A 131 -1.65 -4.45 5.52
N GLU A 132 -0.97 -4.94 6.55
CA GLU A 132 -1.55 -5.84 7.54
C GLU A 132 -2.68 -5.15 8.32
N GLY A 133 -2.53 -3.88 8.69
CA GLY A 133 -3.56 -3.10 9.36
C GLY A 133 -4.82 -2.94 8.50
N VAL A 134 -4.65 -2.68 7.20
CA VAL A 134 -5.77 -2.61 6.25
C VAL A 134 -6.44 -3.97 6.08
N TYR A 135 -5.67 -5.06 5.99
CA TYR A 135 -6.22 -6.42 5.98
C TYR A 135 -7.01 -6.73 7.27
N CYS A 136 -6.47 -6.37 8.44
CA CYS A 136 -7.15 -6.52 9.73
C CYS A 136 -8.48 -5.73 9.75
N MET A 137 -8.50 -4.53 9.18
CA MET A 137 -9.72 -3.73 9.03
C MET A 137 -10.75 -4.42 8.13
N LEU A 138 -10.33 -5.07 7.03
CA LEU A 138 -11.22 -5.81 6.11
C LEU A 138 -11.87 -7.04 6.79
N ILE A 139 -11.12 -7.76 7.64
CA ILE A 139 -11.65 -8.90 8.40
C ILE A 139 -12.37 -8.49 9.70
N ARG A 140 -12.52 -7.17 9.95
CA ARG A 140 -13.15 -6.56 11.14
C ARG A 140 -12.41 -6.82 12.46
N ASP A 141 -11.11 -7.09 12.41
CA ASP A 141 -10.24 -7.11 13.58
C ASP A 141 -9.70 -5.71 13.86
N PHE A 142 -10.56 -4.86 14.45
CA PHE A 142 -10.23 -3.46 14.69
C PHE A 142 -9.19 -3.26 15.80
N ASN A 143 -9.11 -4.19 16.76
CA ASN A 143 -8.16 -4.07 17.87
C ASN A 143 -6.73 -4.11 17.33
N LYS A 144 -6.44 -5.13 16.52
CA LYS A 144 -5.14 -5.29 15.90
C LYS A 144 -4.87 -4.23 14.83
N ALA A 145 -5.88 -3.84 14.06
CA ALA A 145 -5.74 -2.76 13.09
C ALA A 145 -5.33 -1.43 13.76
N ALA A 146 -5.97 -1.06 14.87
CA ALA A 146 -5.67 0.17 15.59
C ALA A 146 -4.24 0.17 16.16
N GLU A 147 -3.79 -0.94 16.76
CA GLU A 147 -2.43 -1.08 17.27
C GLU A 147 -1.38 -0.91 16.16
N LEU A 148 -1.59 -1.58 15.01
CA LEU A 148 -0.70 -1.49 13.86
C LEU A 148 -0.66 -0.07 13.31
N PHE A 149 -1.83 0.55 13.10
CA PHE A 149 -1.92 1.92 12.56
C PHE A 149 -1.29 2.96 13.48
N LEU A 150 -1.58 2.93 14.79
CA LEU A 150 -0.99 3.87 15.76
C LEU A 150 0.54 3.76 15.77
N SER A 151 1.09 2.54 15.69
CA SER A 151 2.55 2.34 15.64
C SER A 151 3.21 2.82 14.34
N SER A 152 2.41 3.02 13.29
CA SER A 152 2.87 3.36 11.94
C SER A 152 2.59 4.81 11.53
N VAL A 153 1.98 5.63 12.39
CA VAL A 153 1.70 7.06 12.11
C VAL A 153 2.98 7.84 11.84
N ALA A 154 3.96 7.74 12.73
CA ALA A 154 5.22 8.48 12.62
C ALA A 154 6.12 8.00 11.47
N THR A 155 5.88 6.80 10.93
CA THR A 155 6.72 6.13 9.93
C THR A 155 5.95 5.78 8.66
N PHE A 156 4.91 6.54 8.34
CA PHE A 156 4.08 6.28 7.18
C PHE A 156 4.86 6.49 5.87
N THR A 157 4.99 5.43 5.08
CA THR A 157 5.65 5.47 3.76
C THR A 157 4.79 4.90 2.62
N CYS A 158 3.52 4.54 2.90
CA CYS A 158 2.62 3.84 1.97
C CYS A 158 1.75 4.76 1.11
N VAL A 159 2.37 5.67 0.35
CA VAL A 159 1.65 6.63 -0.50
C VAL A 159 0.87 5.99 -1.67
N GLU A 160 1.22 4.76 -2.04
CA GLU A 160 0.56 4.02 -3.13
C GLU A 160 -0.83 3.51 -2.74
N LEU A 161 -1.05 3.23 -1.45
CA LEU A 161 -2.28 2.63 -0.94
C LEU A 161 -3.33 3.69 -0.62
N MET A 162 -2.95 4.71 0.14
CA MET A 162 -3.82 5.79 0.58
C MET A 162 -3.02 7.07 0.85
N ASP A 163 -3.70 8.21 0.80
CA ASP A 163 -3.07 9.48 1.22
C ASP A 163 -2.85 9.48 2.74
N TYR A 164 -1.85 10.23 3.20
CA TYR A 164 -1.55 10.34 4.63
C TYR A 164 -2.74 10.89 5.42
N LYS A 165 -3.55 11.78 4.81
CA LYS A 165 -4.78 12.30 5.43
C LYS A 165 -5.83 11.20 5.63
N GLU A 166 -5.99 10.33 4.63
CA GLU A 166 -6.90 9.17 4.73
C GLU A 166 -6.40 8.18 5.78
N PHE A 167 -5.09 7.93 5.81
CA PHE A 167 -4.47 7.07 6.81
C PHE A 167 -4.71 7.57 8.24
N VAL A 168 -4.49 8.86 8.50
CA VAL A 168 -4.76 9.48 9.80
C VAL A 168 -6.25 9.36 10.16
N PHE A 169 -7.15 9.59 9.20
CA PHE A 169 -8.59 9.43 9.41
C PHE A 169 -8.94 8.02 9.88
N TYR A 170 -8.51 6.98 9.17
CA TYR A 170 -8.77 5.59 9.55
C TYR A 170 -8.12 5.23 10.89
N THR A 171 -6.92 5.74 11.16
CA THR A 171 -6.23 5.51 12.44
C THR A 171 -7.00 6.08 13.62
N VAL A 172 -7.48 7.32 13.52
CA VAL A 172 -8.27 7.97 14.58
C VAL A 172 -9.59 7.24 14.81
N VAL A 173 -10.31 6.89 13.73
CA VAL A 173 -11.61 6.21 13.84
C VAL A 173 -11.46 4.83 14.47
N THR A 174 -10.50 4.03 14.00
CA THR A 174 -10.25 2.69 14.56
C THR A 174 -9.77 2.75 16.00
N ALA A 175 -8.90 3.71 16.34
CA ALA A 175 -8.43 3.91 17.71
C ALA A 175 -9.55 4.34 18.67
N CYS A 176 -10.46 5.23 18.25
CA CYS A 176 -11.59 5.64 19.08
C CYS A 176 -12.55 4.48 19.41
N VAL A 177 -12.65 3.47 18.55
CA VAL A 177 -13.53 2.31 18.75
C VAL A 177 -12.92 1.27 19.68
N THR A 178 -11.60 1.08 19.66
CA THR A 178 -10.95 -0.08 20.29
C THR A 178 -10.05 0.26 21.47
N GLN A 179 -9.44 1.44 21.47
CA GLN A 179 -8.41 1.78 22.44
C GLN A 179 -9.01 2.35 23.72
N ASP A 180 -8.28 2.18 24.82
CA ASP A 180 -8.66 2.75 26.10
C ASP A 180 -8.45 4.27 26.14
N ARG A 181 -9.14 4.93 27.07
CA ARG A 181 -9.12 6.39 27.19
C ARG A 181 -7.71 6.97 27.40
N LYS A 182 -6.79 6.25 28.05
CA LYS A 182 -5.43 6.76 28.28
C LYS A 182 -4.63 6.73 26.98
N THR A 183 -4.75 5.65 26.22
CA THR A 183 -4.11 5.49 24.91
C THR A 183 -4.64 6.52 23.92
N ILE A 184 -5.96 6.73 23.85
CA ILE A 184 -6.55 7.79 23.00
C ILE A 184 -5.99 9.16 23.36
N LYS A 185 -5.86 9.48 24.65
CA LYS A 185 -5.28 10.77 25.07
C LYS A 185 -3.85 10.96 24.56
N LYS A 186 -3.02 9.93 24.72
CA LYS A 186 -1.58 9.99 24.43
C LYS A 186 -1.29 9.90 22.93
N GLU A 187 -1.83 8.88 22.28
CA GLU A 187 -1.48 8.48 20.91
C GLU A 187 -2.42 9.08 19.85
N VAL A 188 -3.56 9.66 20.24
CA VAL A 188 -4.50 10.31 19.30
C VAL A 188 -4.58 11.82 19.53
N ILE A 189 -4.89 12.26 20.75
CA ILE A 189 -5.16 13.68 21.05
C ILE A 189 -3.86 14.49 21.18
N HIS A 190 -2.85 13.93 21.84
CA HIS A 190 -1.56 14.59 22.05
C HIS A 190 -0.49 14.16 21.04
N ALA A 191 -0.83 13.34 20.05
CA ALA A 191 0.11 12.91 19.03
C ALA A 191 0.41 14.08 18.06
N PRO A 192 1.69 14.50 17.94
CA PRO A 192 2.06 15.64 17.11
C PRO A 192 1.76 15.39 15.63
N ASP A 193 1.98 14.16 15.17
CA ASP A 193 1.77 13.78 13.77
C ASP A 193 0.30 13.87 13.34
N ILE A 194 -0.62 13.50 14.25
CA ILE A 194 -2.06 13.61 14.01
C ILE A 194 -2.47 15.09 14.08
N LEU A 195 -2.00 15.83 15.08
CA LEU A 195 -2.32 17.25 15.24
C LEU A 195 -1.86 18.13 14.06
N ALA A 196 -0.78 17.73 13.37
CA ALA A 196 -0.32 18.41 12.17
C ALA A 196 -1.33 18.31 11.01
N VAL A 197 -1.99 17.17 10.86
CA VAL A 197 -2.92 16.88 9.74
C VAL A 197 -4.38 17.15 10.09
N ILE A 198 -4.74 17.12 11.37
CA ILE A 198 -6.14 17.21 11.82
C ILE A 198 -6.82 18.53 11.42
N ARG A 199 -6.04 19.57 11.07
CA ARG A 199 -6.56 20.85 10.58
C ARG A 199 -7.10 20.77 9.15
N ASP A 200 -6.56 19.86 8.35
CA ASP A 200 -6.97 19.64 6.97
C ASP A 200 -8.17 18.69 6.86
N LEU A 201 -8.51 17.99 7.95
CA LEU A 201 -9.61 17.02 8.02
C LEU A 201 -10.79 17.64 8.77
N PRO A 202 -11.83 18.11 8.07
CA PRO A 202 -13.00 18.69 8.72
C PRO A 202 -13.68 17.64 9.61
N HIS A 203 -14.25 18.09 10.74
CA HIS A 203 -14.98 17.28 11.73
C HIS A 203 -14.17 16.25 12.54
N LEU A 204 -13.02 15.77 12.07
CA LEU A 204 -12.24 14.73 12.78
C LEU A 204 -11.76 15.19 14.16
N LYS A 205 -11.28 16.43 14.25
CA LYS A 205 -10.88 17.05 15.53
C LYS A 205 -12.03 17.10 16.53
N SER A 206 -13.18 17.62 16.07
CA SER A 206 -14.37 17.74 16.92
C SER A 206 -14.84 16.37 17.38
N PHE A 207 -14.80 15.36 16.51
CA PHE A 207 -15.19 14.00 16.85
C PHE A 207 -14.30 13.40 17.96
N ALA A 208 -12.98 13.44 17.79
CA ALA A 208 -12.04 12.87 18.76
C ALA A 208 -12.07 13.61 20.11
N GLU A 209 -12.15 14.95 20.09
CA GLU A 209 -12.21 15.77 21.30
C GLU A 209 -13.56 15.64 22.02
N SER A 210 -14.68 15.63 21.30
CA SER A 210 -16.01 15.44 21.91
C SER A 210 -16.15 14.07 22.55
N PHE A 211 -15.62 13.02 21.91
CA PHE A 211 -15.59 11.68 22.46
C PHE A 211 -14.79 11.62 23.78
N TYR A 212 -13.62 12.25 23.82
CA TYR A 212 -12.77 12.24 25.00
C TYR A 212 -13.26 13.13 26.16
N ASN A 213 -13.83 14.30 25.82
CA ASN A 213 -14.37 15.27 26.79
C ASN A 213 -15.80 14.94 27.25
N CYS A 214 -16.40 13.86 26.75
CA CYS A 214 -17.77 13.45 27.05
C CYS A 214 -18.83 14.48 26.62
N ASN A 215 -18.58 15.23 25.53
CA ASN A 215 -19.51 16.23 25.00
C ASN A 215 -20.51 15.58 24.03
N TYR A 216 -21.35 14.66 24.52
CA TYR A 216 -22.24 13.84 23.68
C TYR A 216 -23.36 14.61 22.95
N LYS A 217 -23.49 15.92 23.17
CA LYS A 217 -24.49 16.76 22.50
C LYS A 217 -24.01 17.34 21.17
N GLN A 218 -22.69 17.41 20.96
CA GLN A 218 -22.05 17.81 19.72
C GLN A 218 -21.81 16.60 18.84
#